data_AF-A0A9W7GAR7-F1
#
_entry.id   AF-A0A9W7GAR7-F1
#
_cell.length_a   1.000
_cell.length_b   1.000
_cell.length_c   1.000
_cell.angle_alpha   90.00
_cell.angle_beta   90.00
_cell.angle_gamma   90.00
#
_symmetry.space_group_name_H-M   'P 1'
#
loop_
_entity.id
_entity.type
_entity.pdbx_description
1 polymer ?
#
loop_
_entity_poly.entity_id
_entity_poly.type
_entity_poly.pdbx_seq_one_letter_code
_entity_poly.pdbx_strand_id
1 'polypeptide(L)'
;MTKFTTHEELKAAGAMWTKEKEKAKEKYGPIEEWDVSEVDSFQSIFQGGKGFNEDLSSWKLDKCTNMSGMFYDCSDFTPGKTLNGWDTSKVTNFSYCFARCDKFDGDLSDWDVSSCENFSTFFGHNFCLNFDASKWNTAKGSNMNCMFSNCTIFKSDLSAWNVSKCRNMKCMFEECKELKCNFRKWDTRVVREAKNMDDMFKNCTAMQETPFNWKPKGSKGSSMCVIS
;
A
#
# COMPACT_ATOMS: atom_id res chain seq x y z
N MET A 1 -6.62 22.01 19.65
CA MET A 1 -5.62 21.55 18.65
C MET A 1 -4.27 21.26 19.31
N THR A 2 -3.94 19.99 19.50
CA THR A 2 -2.60 19.57 19.96
C THR A 2 -1.67 19.52 18.76
N LYS A 3 -0.49 20.14 18.84
CA LYS A 3 0.49 20.16 17.77
C LYS A 3 1.58 19.12 17.99
N PHE A 4 1.83 18.33 16.95
CA PHE A 4 2.90 17.36 16.88
C PHE A 4 3.98 17.87 15.92
N THR A 5 5.24 17.82 16.35
CA THR A 5 6.37 18.29 15.53
C THR A 5 7.36 17.18 15.22
N THR A 6 7.21 16.02 15.87
CA THR A 6 8.09 14.86 15.68
C THR A 6 7.28 13.58 15.51
N HIS A 7 7.91 12.60 14.87
CA HIS A 7 7.39 11.25 14.76
C HIS A 7 7.09 10.62 16.12
N GLU A 8 7.99 10.79 17.09
CA GLU A 8 7.94 10.17 18.41
C GLU A 8 6.74 10.66 19.22
N GLU A 9 6.46 11.96 19.20
CA GLU A 9 5.29 12.54 19.87
C GLU A 9 3.99 11.99 19.30
N LEU A 10 3.86 12.00 17.97
CA LEU A 10 2.65 11.54 17.29
C LEU A 10 2.45 10.03 17.47
N LYS A 11 3.52 9.24 17.40
CA LYS A 11 3.48 7.80 17.64
C LYS A 11 3.09 7.46 19.07
N ALA A 12 3.60 8.19 20.06
CA ALA A 12 3.18 8.01 21.44
C ALA A 12 1.69 8.34 21.64
N ALA A 13 1.20 9.39 20.99
CA ALA A 13 -0.22 9.74 21.01
C ALA A 13 -1.11 8.69 20.32
N GLY A 14 -0.74 8.22 19.14
CA GLY A 14 -1.49 7.16 18.42
C GLY A 14 -1.47 5.81 19.15
N ALA A 15 -0.34 5.43 19.75
CA ALA A 15 -0.26 4.23 20.58
C ALA A 15 -1.12 4.32 21.83
N MET A 16 -1.26 5.51 22.43
CA MET A 16 -2.18 5.73 23.54
C MET A 16 -3.63 5.71 23.04
N TRP A 17 -3.92 6.32 21.90
CA TRP A 17 -5.27 6.36 21.32
C TRP A 17 -5.81 4.95 21.06
N THR A 18 -4.98 4.07 20.50
CA THR A 18 -5.36 2.69 20.17
C THR A 18 -5.53 1.78 21.39
N LYS A 19 -4.95 2.12 22.55
CA LYS A 19 -5.01 1.29 23.77
C LYS A 19 -5.93 1.87 24.85
N GLU A 20 -5.96 3.19 24.97
CA GLU A 20 -6.56 3.95 26.07
C GLU A 20 -7.20 5.24 25.51
N LYS A 21 -8.12 5.10 24.54
CA LYS A 21 -8.75 6.20 23.78
C LYS A 21 -9.19 7.38 24.65
N GLU A 22 -9.89 7.14 25.76
CA GLU A 22 -10.36 8.22 26.64
C GLU A 22 -9.21 9.00 27.30
N LYS A 23 -8.14 8.33 27.72
CA LYS A 23 -6.95 9.01 28.25
C LYS A 23 -6.20 9.77 27.17
N ALA A 24 -6.14 9.22 25.97
CA ALA A 24 -5.55 9.92 24.82
C ALA A 24 -6.34 11.19 24.49
N LYS A 25 -7.67 11.12 24.52
CA LYS A 25 -8.56 12.26 24.30
C LYS A 25 -8.43 13.32 25.40
N GLU A 26 -8.31 12.93 26.67
CA GLU A 26 -8.04 13.86 27.77
C GLU A 26 -6.69 14.57 27.59
N LYS A 27 -5.66 13.82 27.19
CA LYS A 27 -4.28 14.34 27.08
C LYS A 27 -4.03 15.17 25.83
N TYR A 28 -4.53 14.73 24.68
CA TYR A 28 -4.20 15.29 23.36
C TYR A 28 -5.42 15.91 22.66
N GLY A 29 -6.60 15.86 23.26
CA GLY A 29 -7.85 16.28 22.62
C GLY A 29 -8.34 15.28 21.57
N PRO A 30 -9.46 15.60 20.91
CA PRO A 30 -10.01 14.81 19.81
C PRO A 30 -8.99 14.64 18.67
N ILE A 31 -8.92 13.44 18.07
CA ILE A 31 -7.91 13.08 17.07
C ILE A 31 -8.07 13.84 15.75
N GLU A 32 -9.31 14.20 15.42
CA GLU A 32 -9.66 15.05 14.29
C GLU A 32 -9.12 16.48 14.43
N GLU A 33 -8.70 16.90 15.62
CA GLU A 33 -8.08 18.21 15.89
C GLU A 33 -6.56 18.13 16.09
N TRP A 34 -5.90 17.03 15.72
CA TRP A 34 -4.44 16.97 15.85
C TRP A 34 -3.77 17.74 14.71
N ASP A 35 -2.88 18.68 15.04
CA ASP A 35 -2.02 19.35 14.05
C ASP A 35 -0.79 18.46 13.81
N VAL A 36 -0.80 17.78 12.66
CA VAL A 36 0.28 16.89 12.22
C VAL A 36 1.08 17.47 11.04
N SER A 37 0.85 18.73 10.68
CA SER A 37 1.44 19.39 9.48
C SER A 37 2.98 19.45 9.49
N GLU A 38 3.58 19.38 10.68
CA GLU A 38 5.02 19.45 10.86
C GLU A 38 5.71 18.07 10.90
N VAL A 39 4.93 16.97 10.95
CA VAL A 39 5.47 15.61 11.09
C VAL A 39 5.87 15.05 9.72
N ASP A 40 7.09 14.54 9.62
CA ASP A 40 7.65 13.98 8.38
C ASP A 40 7.48 12.45 8.25
N SER A 41 7.20 11.76 9.36
CA SER A 41 7.07 10.30 9.42
C SER A 41 5.85 9.87 10.24
N PHE A 42 4.99 9.08 9.61
CA PHE A 42 3.78 8.50 10.18
C PHE A 42 3.95 7.00 10.51
N GLN A 43 5.20 6.55 10.63
CA GLN A 43 5.54 5.15 10.72
C GLN A 43 4.88 4.44 11.92
N SER A 44 4.02 3.45 11.67
CA SER A 44 3.43 2.61 12.72
C SER A 44 2.66 3.37 13.83
N ILE A 45 2.07 4.54 13.54
CA ILE A 45 1.36 5.33 14.57
C ILE A 45 0.14 4.57 15.13
N PHE A 46 -0.60 3.86 14.28
CA PHE A 46 -1.81 3.11 14.68
C PHE A 46 -1.64 1.60 14.57
N GLN A 47 -0.42 1.12 14.37
CA GLN A 47 -0.12 -0.30 14.17
C GLN A 47 -0.79 -1.20 15.21
N GLY A 48 -1.54 -2.21 14.74
CA GLY A 48 -2.25 -3.18 15.58
C GLY A 48 -3.44 -2.59 16.35
N GLY A 49 -3.88 -1.38 16.00
CA GLY A 49 -5.03 -0.70 16.58
C GLY A 49 -6.33 -1.41 16.23
N LYS A 50 -6.69 -2.44 17.00
CA LYS A 50 -7.98 -3.13 16.90
C LYS A 50 -9.12 -2.13 17.18
N GLY A 51 -10.14 -2.10 16.35
CA GLY A 51 -11.23 -1.13 16.44
C GLY A 51 -10.87 0.31 16.04
N PHE A 52 -9.66 0.59 15.56
CA PHE A 52 -9.32 1.93 15.07
C PHE A 52 -10.12 2.25 13.79
N ASN A 53 -10.93 3.31 13.85
CA ASN A 53 -11.75 3.77 12.72
C ASN A 53 -12.13 5.25 12.85
N GLU A 54 -11.15 6.11 13.08
CA GLU A 54 -11.37 7.53 13.31
C GLU A 54 -11.42 8.33 11.99
N ASP A 55 -12.09 9.48 12.02
CA ASP A 55 -12.04 10.46 10.95
C ASP A 55 -10.69 11.23 11.00
N LEU A 56 -9.92 11.14 9.92
CA LEU A 56 -8.62 11.80 9.75
C LEU A 56 -8.61 12.78 8.57
N SER A 57 -9.79 13.19 8.08
CA SER A 57 -9.94 14.04 6.89
C SER A 57 -9.33 15.45 7.06
N SER A 58 -9.24 15.91 8.31
CA SER A 58 -8.64 17.20 8.67
C SER A 58 -7.11 17.20 8.65
N TRP A 59 -6.47 16.03 8.70
CA TRP A 59 -5.02 15.92 8.82
C TRP A 59 -4.33 16.47 7.56
N LYS A 60 -3.25 17.24 7.79
CA LYS A 60 -2.41 17.82 6.74
C LYS A 60 -1.05 17.14 6.75
N LEU A 61 -0.70 16.51 5.63
CA LEU A 61 0.49 15.65 5.49
C LEU A 61 1.62 16.37 4.73
N ASP A 62 1.67 17.69 4.82
CA ASP A 62 2.48 18.56 3.96
C ASP A 62 3.99 18.23 3.97
N LYS A 63 4.50 17.65 5.06
CA LYS A 63 5.91 17.22 5.21
C LYS A 63 6.10 15.70 5.18
N CYS A 64 5.03 14.93 5.09
CA CYS A 64 5.08 13.47 5.19
C CYS A 64 5.91 12.86 4.06
N THR A 65 6.92 12.08 4.42
CA THR A 65 7.76 11.32 3.49
C THR A 65 7.70 9.82 3.74
N ASN A 66 7.19 9.37 4.90
CA ASN A 66 7.15 7.97 5.31
C ASN A 66 5.82 7.63 5.99
N MET A 67 5.06 6.70 5.43
CA MET A 67 3.79 6.19 6.00
C MET A 67 3.86 4.70 6.35
N SER A 68 5.08 4.15 6.42
CA SER A 68 5.26 2.71 6.58
C SER A 68 4.55 2.16 7.81
N GLY A 69 3.72 1.14 7.61
CA GLY A 69 2.99 0.45 8.66
C GLY A 69 2.00 1.31 9.46
N MET A 70 1.65 2.52 9.00
CA MET A 70 0.80 3.46 9.75
C MET A 70 -0.49 2.79 10.29
N PHE A 71 -1.15 1.97 9.46
CA PHE A 71 -2.36 1.20 9.81
C PHE A 71 -2.15 -0.31 9.76
N TYR A 72 -0.90 -0.79 9.83
CA TYR A 72 -0.63 -2.23 9.76
C TYR A 72 -1.42 -3.00 10.83
N ASP A 73 -2.17 -4.03 10.42
CA ASP A 73 -3.02 -4.87 11.30
C ASP A 73 -4.16 -4.10 12.00
N CYS A 74 -4.62 -2.98 11.43
CA CYS A 74 -5.87 -2.31 11.81
C CYS A 74 -7.07 -2.99 11.09
N SER A 75 -7.46 -4.18 11.56
CA SER A 75 -8.46 -5.03 10.89
C SER A 75 -9.86 -4.40 10.75
N ASP A 76 -10.21 -3.43 11.60
CA ASP A 76 -11.52 -2.78 11.63
C ASP A 76 -11.57 -1.43 10.90
N PHE A 77 -10.48 -1.02 10.26
CA PHE A 77 -10.37 0.30 9.64
C PHE A 77 -11.18 0.38 8.33
N THR A 78 -12.15 1.30 8.27
CA THR A 78 -13.07 1.52 7.13
C THR A 78 -13.14 3.02 6.79
N PRO A 79 -12.09 3.61 6.20
CA PRO A 79 -12.03 5.05 6.02
C PRO A 79 -12.92 5.61 4.91
N GLY A 80 -13.50 4.80 4.02
CA GLY A 80 -14.24 5.29 2.85
C GLY A 80 -13.45 6.35 2.06
N LYS A 81 -13.92 7.61 2.06
CA LYS A 81 -13.25 8.73 1.36
C LYS A 81 -12.47 9.68 2.26
N THR A 82 -12.37 9.36 3.54
CA THR A 82 -11.74 10.21 4.56
C THR A 82 -10.28 10.54 4.25
N LEU A 83 -9.59 9.69 3.47
CA LEU A 83 -8.17 9.86 3.14
C LEU A 83 -7.91 10.55 1.79
N ASN A 84 -8.95 10.90 1.02
CA ASN A 84 -8.78 11.47 -0.33
C ASN A 84 -8.15 12.87 -0.31
N GLY A 85 -8.27 13.60 0.80
CA GLY A 85 -7.72 14.94 0.95
C GLY A 85 -6.23 15.01 1.33
N TRP A 86 -5.58 13.85 1.49
CA TRP A 86 -4.17 13.79 1.87
C TRP A 86 -3.24 14.04 0.68
N ASP A 87 -2.32 14.99 0.81
CA ASP A 87 -1.21 15.15 -0.12
C ASP A 87 -0.15 14.07 0.14
N THR A 88 -0.06 13.11 -0.77
CA THR A 88 0.87 11.98 -0.70
C THR A 88 2.07 12.13 -1.65
N SER A 89 2.17 13.25 -2.37
CA SER A 89 3.15 13.46 -3.45
C SER A 89 4.62 13.41 -3.01
N LYS A 90 4.89 13.57 -1.70
CA LYS A 90 6.22 13.50 -1.09
C LYS A 90 6.54 12.16 -0.44
N VAL A 91 5.56 11.27 -0.32
CA VAL A 91 5.74 9.99 0.37
C VAL A 91 6.61 9.06 -0.47
N THR A 92 7.72 8.64 0.12
CA THR A 92 8.71 7.75 -0.50
C THR A 92 8.54 6.29 -0.07
N ASN A 93 7.85 6.05 1.06
CA ASN A 93 7.69 4.73 1.65
C ASN A 93 6.27 4.49 2.16
N PHE A 94 5.56 3.55 1.52
CA PHE A 94 4.23 3.06 1.90
C PHE A 94 4.26 1.63 2.47
N SER A 95 5.43 1.06 2.73
CA SER A 95 5.55 -0.35 3.08
C SER A 95 4.63 -0.73 4.24
N TYR A 96 3.86 -1.82 4.12
CA TYR A 96 2.93 -2.32 5.13
C TYR A 96 1.77 -1.39 5.55
N CYS A 97 1.62 -0.20 4.95
CA CYS A 97 0.73 0.83 5.49
C CYS A 97 -0.74 0.39 5.65
N PHE A 98 -1.26 -0.46 4.76
CA PHE A 98 -2.61 -1.05 4.84
C PHE A 98 -2.60 -2.59 4.78
N ALA A 99 -1.48 -3.20 5.16
CA ALA A 99 -1.42 -4.66 5.26
C ALA A 99 -2.25 -5.16 6.45
N ARG A 100 -3.01 -6.24 6.22
CA ARG A 100 -3.92 -6.84 7.20
C ARG A 100 -5.02 -5.90 7.72
N CYS A 101 -5.44 -4.94 6.90
CA CYS A 101 -6.64 -4.14 7.14
C CYS A 101 -7.86 -4.82 6.51
N ASP A 102 -8.35 -5.89 7.15
CA ASP A 102 -9.31 -6.82 6.55
C ASP A 102 -10.63 -6.18 6.06
N LYS A 103 -11.08 -5.10 6.70
CA LYS A 103 -12.33 -4.40 6.35
C LYS A 103 -12.13 -3.14 5.51
N PHE A 104 -10.92 -2.86 5.04
CA PHE A 104 -10.59 -1.62 4.35
C PHE A 104 -11.47 -1.38 3.12
N ASP A 105 -12.15 -0.24 3.10
CA ASP A 105 -13.04 0.23 2.01
C ASP A 105 -12.59 1.58 1.43
N GLY A 106 -11.34 1.97 1.71
CA GLY A 106 -10.79 3.27 1.33
C GLY A 106 -10.59 3.43 -0.18
N ASP A 107 -11.03 4.57 -0.72
CA ASP A 107 -10.77 4.94 -2.12
C ASP A 107 -9.46 5.74 -2.23
N LEU A 108 -8.40 5.10 -2.71
CA LEU A 108 -7.06 5.69 -2.85
C LEU A 108 -6.71 6.05 -4.31
N SER A 109 -7.72 6.11 -5.19
CA SER A 109 -7.50 6.31 -6.64
C SER A 109 -6.82 7.64 -6.98
N ASP A 110 -7.05 8.68 -6.18
CA ASP A 110 -6.49 10.03 -6.38
C ASP A 110 -5.15 10.26 -5.66
N TRP A 111 -4.61 9.27 -4.95
CA TRP A 111 -3.31 9.41 -4.28
C TRP A 111 -2.16 9.57 -5.28
N ASP A 112 -1.26 10.52 -5.01
CA ASP A 112 -0.04 10.72 -5.79
C ASP A 112 1.08 9.85 -5.20
N VAL A 113 1.34 8.73 -5.88
CA VAL A 113 2.42 7.80 -5.51
C VAL A 113 3.70 8.01 -6.32
N SER A 114 3.83 9.11 -7.07
CA SER A 114 4.91 9.34 -8.04
C SER A 114 6.31 9.50 -7.42
N SER A 115 6.38 9.83 -6.12
CA SER A 115 7.62 9.87 -5.36
C SER A 115 7.97 8.57 -4.65
N CYS A 116 7.06 7.60 -4.60
CA CYS A 116 7.26 6.38 -3.82
C CYS A 116 8.28 5.44 -4.47
N GLU A 117 9.21 4.97 -3.64
CA GLU A 117 10.23 3.99 -4.00
C GLU A 117 9.93 2.62 -3.40
N ASN A 118 9.25 2.57 -2.23
CA ASN A 118 8.97 1.34 -1.51
C ASN A 118 7.47 1.12 -1.27
N PHE A 119 6.91 0.15 -1.99
CA PHE A 119 5.54 -0.34 -1.89
C PHE A 119 5.45 -1.74 -1.24
N SER A 120 6.52 -2.21 -0.59
CA SER A 120 6.59 -3.58 -0.09
C SER A 120 5.44 -3.89 0.86
N THR A 121 4.65 -4.91 0.53
CA THR A 121 3.51 -5.37 1.33
C THR A 121 2.52 -4.25 1.64
N PHE A 122 2.37 -3.23 0.78
CA PHE A 122 1.51 -2.07 1.05
C PHE A 122 0.07 -2.50 1.43
N PHE A 123 -0.51 -3.45 0.71
CA PHE A 123 -1.84 -4.01 0.96
C PHE A 123 -1.82 -5.50 1.25
N GLY A 124 -0.67 -6.08 1.61
CA GLY A 124 -0.57 -7.53 1.81
C GLY A 124 -1.59 -8.05 2.82
N HIS A 125 -2.31 -9.10 2.44
CA HIS A 125 -3.43 -9.70 3.19
C HIS A 125 -4.59 -8.73 3.44
N ASN A 126 -4.89 -7.83 2.51
CA ASN A 126 -6.08 -6.99 2.56
C ASN A 126 -7.19 -7.57 1.66
N PHE A 127 -8.11 -8.33 2.26
CA PHE A 127 -9.10 -9.13 1.53
C PHE A 127 -10.25 -8.33 0.92
N CYS A 128 -10.51 -7.11 1.40
CA CYS A 128 -11.59 -6.24 0.93
C CYS A 128 -11.13 -5.14 -0.04
N LEU A 129 -9.85 -5.14 -0.42
CA LEU A 129 -9.26 -4.09 -1.26
C LEU A 129 -9.94 -3.96 -2.64
N ASN A 130 -10.68 -2.87 -2.84
CA ASN A 130 -11.42 -2.63 -4.08
C ASN A 130 -11.49 -1.14 -4.46
N PHE A 131 -10.40 -0.63 -5.05
CA PHE A 131 -10.34 0.70 -5.66
C PHE A 131 -9.58 0.63 -6.99
N ASP A 132 -9.68 1.68 -7.81
CA ASP A 132 -8.94 1.75 -9.06
C ASP A 132 -7.56 2.40 -8.89
N ALA A 133 -6.50 1.61 -9.05
CA ALA A 133 -5.11 2.04 -9.01
C ALA A 133 -4.51 2.30 -10.42
N SER A 134 -5.32 2.28 -11.48
CA SER A 134 -4.86 2.34 -12.87
C SER A 134 -4.06 3.62 -13.21
N LYS A 135 -4.38 4.73 -12.52
CA LYS A 135 -3.78 6.06 -12.74
C LYS A 135 -2.49 6.29 -11.96
N TRP A 136 -2.11 5.39 -11.07
CA TRP A 136 -0.93 5.57 -10.24
C TRP A 136 0.36 5.60 -11.06
N ASN A 137 1.18 6.63 -10.83
CA ASN A 137 2.51 6.73 -11.43
C ASN A 137 3.53 5.95 -10.59
N THR A 138 3.86 4.74 -11.02
CA THR A 138 4.76 3.82 -10.30
C THR A 138 6.21 3.86 -10.78
N ALA A 139 6.59 4.83 -11.62
CA ALA A 139 7.89 4.86 -12.32
C ALA A 139 9.12 4.92 -11.40
N LYS A 140 8.98 5.37 -10.13
CA LYS A 140 10.06 5.37 -9.13
C LYS A 140 10.11 4.12 -8.26
N GLY A 141 9.05 3.30 -8.24
CA GLY A 141 8.95 2.14 -7.37
C GLY A 141 10.06 1.13 -7.64
N SER A 142 10.94 0.92 -6.66
CA SER A 142 12.05 -0.02 -6.72
C SER A 142 11.73 -1.33 -6.01
N ASN A 143 10.86 -1.32 -5.00
CA ASN A 143 10.40 -2.50 -4.28
C ASN A 143 8.87 -2.56 -4.24
N MET A 144 8.29 -3.63 -4.77
CA MET A 144 6.85 -3.90 -4.82
C MET A 144 6.53 -5.33 -4.35
N ASN A 145 7.42 -5.97 -3.59
CA ASN A 145 7.19 -7.33 -3.13
C ASN A 145 5.94 -7.42 -2.26
N CYS A 146 5.15 -8.46 -2.46
CA CYS A 146 3.92 -8.75 -1.73
C CYS A 146 2.89 -7.60 -1.71
N MET A 147 3.00 -6.60 -2.59
CA MET A 147 2.21 -5.35 -2.53
C MET A 147 0.70 -5.62 -2.44
N PHE A 148 0.21 -6.60 -3.20
CA PHE A 148 -1.19 -7.04 -3.23
C PHE A 148 -1.35 -8.53 -2.89
N SER A 149 -0.36 -9.15 -2.26
CA SER A 149 -0.45 -10.57 -1.88
C SER A 149 -1.72 -10.80 -1.06
N ASN A 150 -2.50 -11.83 -1.40
CA ASN A 150 -3.77 -12.17 -0.75
C ASN A 150 -4.89 -11.11 -0.88
N CYS A 151 -4.78 -10.13 -1.78
CA CYS A 151 -5.90 -9.27 -2.17
C CYS A 151 -6.79 -10.00 -3.18
N THR A 152 -7.62 -10.92 -2.70
CA THR A 152 -8.34 -11.90 -3.53
C THR A 152 -9.34 -11.29 -4.51
N ILE A 153 -9.95 -10.15 -4.15
CA ILE A 153 -10.99 -9.48 -4.95
C ILE A 153 -10.47 -8.28 -5.77
N PHE A 154 -9.16 -8.00 -5.71
CA PHE A 154 -8.58 -6.82 -6.35
C PHE A 154 -8.59 -6.93 -7.88
N LYS A 155 -9.09 -5.89 -8.56
CA LYS A 155 -9.50 -5.93 -9.98
C LYS A 155 -8.90 -4.84 -10.88
N SER A 156 -8.11 -3.92 -10.35
CA SER A 156 -7.66 -2.75 -11.12
C SER A 156 -6.81 -3.16 -12.34
N ASP A 157 -7.00 -2.45 -13.45
CA ASP A 157 -6.17 -2.61 -14.65
C ASP A 157 -4.84 -1.86 -14.45
N LEU A 158 -3.77 -2.63 -14.26
CA LEU A 158 -2.42 -2.12 -14.02
C LEU A 158 -1.55 -2.10 -15.28
N SER A 159 -2.14 -2.31 -16.47
CA SER A 159 -1.39 -2.48 -17.72
C SER A 159 -0.60 -1.23 -18.13
N ALA A 160 -0.98 -0.06 -17.61
CA ALA A 160 -0.32 1.23 -17.86
C ALA A 160 0.85 1.55 -16.90
N TRP A 161 1.06 0.75 -15.86
CA TRP A 161 2.11 1.01 -14.87
C TRP A 161 3.52 0.92 -15.47
N ASN A 162 4.39 1.82 -15.03
CA ASN A 162 5.81 1.80 -15.40
C ASN A 162 6.63 1.11 -14.31
N VAL A 163 7.09 -0.10 -14.60
CA VAL A 163 7.86 -0.93 -13.67
C VAL A 163 9.36 -1.01 -13.98
N SER A 164 9.88 -0.17 -14.87
CA SER A 164 11.27 -0.23 -15.35
C SER A 164 12.33 -0.06 -14.24
N LYS A 165 11.98 0.65 -13.15
CA LYS A 165 12.86 0.81 -11.98
C LYS A 165 12.66 -0.25 -10.89
N CYS A 166 11.63 -1.08 -10.99
CA CYS A 166 11.37 -2.09 -9.99
C CYS A 166 12.46 -3.17 -10.01
N ARG A 167 12.85 -3.63 -8.82
CA ARG A 167 13.89 -4.65 -8.61
C ARG A 167 13.34 -5.87 -7.90
N ASN A 168 12.27 -5.71 -7.11
CA ASN A 168 11.67 -6.81 -6.34
C ASN A 168 10.14 -6.81 -6.50
N MET A 169 9.59 -7.89 -7.05
CA MET A 169 8.15 -8.13 -7.21
C MET A 169 7.75 -9.50 -6.65
N LYS A 170 8.54 -10.06 -5.74
CA LYS A 170 8.24 -11.36 -5.13
C LYS A 170 6.83 -11.37 -4.57
N CYS A 171 6.04 -12.40 -4.88
CA CYS A 171 4.67 -12.57 -4.39
C CYS A 171 3.75 -11.35 -4.61
N MET A 172 4.07 -10.41 -5.51
CA MET A 172 3.36 -9.13 -5.62
C MET A 172 1.84 -9.29 -5.75
N PHE A 173 1.40 -10.32 -6.48
CA PHE A 173 0.00 -10.65 -6.71
C PHE A 173 -0.36 -12.08 -6.28
N GLU A 174 0.45 -12.73 -5.44
CA GLU A 174 0.12 -14.09 -4.95
C GLU A 174 -1.31 -14.13 -4.39
N GLU A 175 -2.13 -15.10 -4.80
CA GLU A 175 -3.56 -15.25 -4.44
C GLU A 175 -4.51 -14.14 -4.93
N CYS A 176 -4.09 -13.21 -5.81
CA CYS A 176 -5.01 -12.28 -6.48
C CYS A 176 -5.88 -13.00 -7.52
N LYS A 177 -7.00 -13.57 -7.06
CA LYS A 177 -7.87 -14.43 -7.87
C LYS A 177 -8.71 -13.69 -8.91
N GLU A 178 -9.06 -12.44 -8.65
CA GLU A 178 -9.90 -11.63 -9.55
C GLU A 178 -9.13 -10.60 -10.40
N LEU A 179 -7.80 -10.60 -10.34
CA LEU A 179 -6.95 -9.66 -11.07
C LEU A 179 -6.93 -9.97 -12.56
N LYS A 180 -7.76 -9.25 -13.32
CA LYS A 180 -7.87 -9.34 -14.78
C LYS A 180 -7.05 -8.23 -15.44
N CYS A 181 -5.73 -8.41 -15.50
CA CYS A 181 -4.83 -7.45 -16.12
C CYS A 181 -3.98 -8.11 -17.22
N ASN A 182 -3.69 -7.34 -18.28
CA ASN A 182 -2.75 -7.72 -19.31
C ASN A 182 -1.39 -7.07 -19.05
N PHE A 183 -0.44 -7.85 -18.55
CA PHE A 183 0.87 -7.33 -18.16
C PHE A 183 1.88 -7.26 -19.32
N ARG A 184 1.51 -7.61 -20.56
CA ARG A 184 2.46 -7.71 -21.68
C ARG A 184 3.23 -6.41 -21.96
N LYS A 185 2.68 -5.25 -21.59
CA LYS A 185 3.32 -3.93 -21.72
C LYS A 185 4.43 -3.69 -20.69
N TRP A 186 4.46 -4.45 -19.60
CA TRP A 186 5.49 -4.30 -18.57
C TRP A 186 6.84 -4.80 -19.11
N ASP A 187 7.78 -3.87 -19.27
CA ASP A 187 9.15 -4.19 -19.64
C ASP A 187 9.96 -4.63 -18.41
N THR A 188 10.06 -5.93 -18.21
CA THR A 188 10.84 -6.51 -17.11
C THR A 188 12.31 -6.73 -17.45
N ARG A 189 12.80 -6.31 -18.63
CA ARG A 189 14.21 -6.52 -19.05
C ARG A 189 15.19 -5.73 -18.20
N VAL A 190 14.79 -4.58 -17.66
CA VAL A 190 15.62 -3.76 -16.76
C VAL A 190 15.72 -4.38 -15.35
N VAL A 191 14.84 -5.31 -15.00
CA VAL A 191 14.82 -6.06 -13.73
C VAL A 191 15.90 -7.19 -13.71
N ARG A 192 16.74 -7.29 -14.75
CA ARG A 192 17.72 -8.38 -14.92
C ARG A 192 18.81 -8.45 -13.84
N GLU A 193 19.06 -7.39 -13.09
CA GLU A 193 20.18 -7.32 -12.15
C GLU A 193 19.82 -7.65 -10.69
N ALA A 194 18.53 -7.84 -10.35
CA ALA A 194 18.11 -8.05 -8.95
C ALA A 194 16.90 -8.98 -8.78
N LYS A 195 16.79 -10.04 -9.58
CA LYS A 195 15.57 -10.87 -9.70
C LYS A 195 15.08 -11.46 -8.37
N ASN A 196 14.06 -10.85 -7.80
CA ASN A 196 13.12 -11.56 -6.95
C ASN A 196 11.71 -11.32 -7.48
N MET A 197 11.27 -12.20 -8.38
CA MET A 197 9.90 -12.27 -8.93
C MET A 197 9.28 -13.63 -8.59
N ASP A 198 9.84 -14.33 -7.60
CA ASP A 198 9.39 -15.63 -7.15
C ASP A 198 7.92 -15.50 -6.72
N ASP A 199 7.09 -16.44 -7.16
CA ASP A 199 5.67 -16.52 -6.80
C ASP A 199 4.82 -15.27 -7.12
N MET A 200 5.29 -14.37 -7.98
CA MET A 200 4.62 -13.09 -8.29
C MET A 200 3.13 -13.25 -8.64
N PHE A 201 2.78 -14.30 -9.39
CA PHE A 201 1.41 -14.62 -9.82
C PHE A 201 0.93 -15.99 -9.30
N LYS A 202 1.54 -16.51 -8.23
CA LYS A 202 1.16 -17.81 -7.68
C LYS A 202 -0.32 -17.78 -7.28
N ASN A 203 -1.09 -18.76 -7.74
CA ASN A 203 -2.53 -18.88 -7.51
C ASN A 203 -3.39 -17.70 -8.03
N CYS A 204 -2.89 -16.91 -9.00
CA CYS A 204 -3.70 -15.98 -9.78
C CYS A 204 -4.50 -16.73 -10.86
N THR A 205 -5.82 -16.82 -10.70
CA THR A 205 -6.68 -17.63 -11.59
C THR A 205 -7.35 -16.85 -12.71
N ALA A 206 -7.47 -15.51 -12.61
CA ALA A 206 -8.15 -14.67 -13.62
C ALA A 206 -7.20 -13.84 -14.50
N MET A 207 -5.88 -14.04 -14.38
CA MET A 207 -4.89 -13.27 -15.13
C MET A 207 -4.92 -13.63 -16.62
N GLN A 208 -4.86 -12.62 -17.50
CA GLN A 208 -4.92 -12.81 -18.95
C GLN A 208 -3.55 -13.10 -19.57
N GLU A 209 -2.54 -12.28 -19.23
CA GLU A 209 -1.21 -12.33 -19.85
C GLU A 209 -0.13 -11.94 -18.86
N THR A 210 1.02 -12.63 -18.91
CA THR A 210 2.20 -12.34 -18.07
C THR A 210 3.04 -11.18 -18.65
N PRO A 211 3.92 -10.56 -17.83
CA PRO A 211 4.85 -9.55 -18.32
C PRO A 211 5.75 -10.05 -19.46
N PHE A 212 6.14 -9.16 -20.37
CA PHE A 212 7.06 -9.52 -21.45
C PHE A 212 8.39 -10.03 -20.88
N ASN A 213 8.88 -11.17 -21.38
CA ASN A 213 10.07 -11.90 -20.91
C ASN A 213 10.04 -12.38 -19.44
N TRP A 214 8.86 -12.48 -18.84
CA TRP A 214 8.72 -13.05 -17.50
C TRP A 214 9.10 -14.55 -17.48
N LYS A 215 9.84 -14.96 -16.45
CA LYS A 215 10.21 -16.36 -16.19
C LYS A 215 10.12 -16.65 -14.69
N PRO A 216 9.20 -17.50 -14.23
CA PRO A 216 9.18 -17.94 -12.84
C PRO A 216 10.39 -18.83 -12.56
N LYS A 217 10.97 -18.69 -11.38
CA LYS A 217 12.09 -19.53 -10.93
C LYS A 217 11.63 -20.99 -10.84
N GLY A 218 12.30 -21.89 -11.56
CA GLY A 218 11.93 -23.30 -11.66
C GLY A 218 11.19 -23.71 -12.94
N SER A 219 10.78 -22.76 -13.80
CA SER A 219 10.19 -23.11 -15.10
C SER A 219 11.26 -23.57 -16.11
N LYS A 220 11.26 -24.87 -16.43
CA LYS A 220 11.97 -25.41 -17.60
C LYS A 220 11.04 -25.29 -18.81
N GLY A 221 11.27 -24.31 -19.70
CA GLY A 221 10.74 -24.32 -21.06
C GLY A 221 9.67 -23.27 -21.40
N SER A 222 9.88 -22.65 -22.56
CA SER A 222 8.98 -21.86 -23.42
C SER A 222 8.04 -20.81 -22.80
N SER A 223 8.40 -19.57 -23.09
CA SER A 223 7.55 -18.38 -23.22
C SER A 223 6.24 -18.64 -23.99
N MET A 224 5.15 -18.67 -23.25
CA MET A 224 3.79 -18.17 -23.53
C MET A 224 2.85 -18.99 -22.66
N CYS A 225 2.66 -18.56 -21.41
CA CYS A 225 1.51 -19.00 -20.64
C CYS A 225 0.36 -18.06 -21.04
N VAL A 226 -0.30 -18.38 -22.15
CA VAL A 226 -1.72 -18.05 -22.27
C VAL A 226 -2.39 -19.06 -21.35
N ILE A 227 -2.72 -18.65 -20.13
CA ILE A 227 -3.40 -19.52 -19.17
C ILE A 227 -4.85 -19.56 -19.62
N SER A 228 -5.29 -20.74 -20.09
CA SER A 228 -6.67 -21.05 -20.48
C SER A 228 -7.62 -20.98 -19.29
#